data_AF-A0A2P2J0V5-F1
#
_entry.id   AF-A0A2P2J0V5-F1
#
_cell.length_a   1.000
_cell.length_b   1.000
_cell.length_c   1.000
_cell.angle_alpha   90.00
_cell.angle_beta   90.00
_cell.angle_gamma   90.00
#
_symmetry.space_group_name_H-M   'P 1'
#
loop_
_entity.id
_entity.type
_entity.pdbx_description
1 polymer ?
#
loop_
_entity_poly.entity_id
_entity_poly.type
_entity_poly.pdbx_seq_one_letter_code
_entity_poly.pdbx_strand_id
1 'polypeptide(L)'
;MKLMTNNPAKYVGLKGYGLTVAGRVPLLTPITTENKRYLETKRAKMGHVYGVEFNGRLSNLIYSNGKSTVEAAPSDAASKSNS
;
A
#
# COMPACT_ATOMS: atom_id res chain seq x y z
N MET A 1 -20.13 -14.04 -7.99
CA MET A 1 -19.82 -12.78 -7.24
C MET A 1 -18.39 -12.31 -7.49
N LYS A 2 -18.06 -11.03 -7.28
CA LYS A 2 -16.66 -10.56 -7.27
C LYS A 2 -16.14 -10.49 -5.84
N LEU A 3 -14.96 -11.04 -5.58
CA LEU A 3 -14.39 -11.10 -4.23
C LEU A 3 -13.47 -9.91 -3.98
N MET A 4 -13.81 -9.10 -2.96
CA MET A 4 -12.96 -8.01 -2.48
C MET A 4 -11.86 -8.58 -1.58
N THR A 5 -10.66 -8.82 -2.13
CA THR A 5 -9.55 -9.35 -1.34
C THR A 5 -8.17 -9.09 -1.93
N ASN A 6 -7.21 -8.91 -1.03
CA ASN A 6 -5.78 -8.97 -1.32
C ASN A 6 -5.15 -10.32 -0.99
N ASN A 7 -5.92 -11.28 -0.46
CA ASN A 7 -5.44 -12.62 -0.12
C ASN A 7 -5.94 -13.68 -1.13
N PRO A 8 -5.08 -14.16 -2.04
CA PRO A 8 -5.44 -15.20 -3.01
C PRO A 8 -5.88 -16.52 -2.37
N ALA A 9 -5.43 -16.84 -1.15
CA ALA A 9 -5.83 -18.09 -0.48
C ALA A 9 -7.34 -18.13 -0.16
N LYS A 10 -8.01 -16.97 -0.06
CA LYS A 10 -9.47 -16.91 0.17
C LYS A 10 -10.28 -17.49 -0.99
N TYR A 11 -9.72 -17.57 -2.20
CA TYR A 11 -10.39 -18.20 -3.34
C TYR A 11 -10.63 -19.68 -3.08
N VAL A 12 -9.60 -20.38 -2.62
CA VAL A 12 -9.64 -21.83 -2.38
C VAL A 12 -10.60 -22.14 -1.24
N GLY A 13 -10.55 -21.37 -0.15
CA GLY A 13 -11.44 -21.55 0.99
C GLY A 13 -12.92 -21.38 0.62
N LEU A 14 -13.27 -20.35 -0.17
CA LEU A 14 -14.66 -20.09 -0.56
C LEU A 14 -15.23 -21.12 -1.54
N LYS A 15 -14.38 -21.74 -2.38
CA LYS A 15 -14.81 -22.83 -3.27
C LYS A 15 -15.34 -24.03 -2.49
N GLY A 16 -14.77 -24.31 -1.31
CA GLY A 16 -15.23 -25.39 -0.42
C GLY A 16 -16.64 -25.19 0.13
N TYR A 17 -17.16 -23.96 0.13
CA TYR A 17 -18.52 -23.62 0.55
C TYR A 17 -19.53 -23.56 -0.61
N GLY A 18 -19.15 -24.01 -1.81
CA GLY A 18 -20.03 -23.96 -2.99
C GLY A 18 -20.22 -22.56 -3.59
N LEU A 19 -19.42 -21.57 -3.19
CA LEU A 19 -19.53 -20.20 -3.66
C LEU A 19 -18.75 -19.96 -4.95
N THR A 20 -19.42 -19.49 -6.01
CA THR A 20 -18.78 -19.16 -7.29
C THR A 20 -18.21 -17.74 -7.30
N VAL A 21 -16.87 -17.64 -7.33
CA VAL A 21 -16.14 -16.38 -7.49
C VAL A 21 -15.86 -16.12 -8.97
N ALA A 22 -16.49 -15.08 -9.51
CA ALA A 22 -16.38 -14.66 -10.91
C ALA A 22 -15.22 -13.68 -11.17
N GLY A 23 -14.53 -13.21 -10.13
CA GLY A 23 -13.39 -12.30 -10.28
C GLY A 23 -12.88 -11.71 -8.96
N ARG A 24 -11.81 -10.91 -9.05
CA ARG A 24 -11.21 -10.18 -7.92
C ARG A 24 -11.49 -8.69 -7.99
N VAL A 25 -11.74 -8.08 -6.84
CA VAL A 25 -11.62 -6.64 -6.63
C VAL A 25 -10.50 -6.42 -5.60
N PRO A 26 -9.38 -5.77 -5.96
CA PRO A 26 -8.33 -5.45 -4.99
C PRO A 26 -8.84 -4.52 -3.90
N LEU A 27 -8.38 -4.74 -2.65
CA LEU A 27 -8.59 -3.77 -1.58
C LEU A 27 -7.47 -2.73 -1.65
N LEU A 28 -7.84 -1.48 -1.83
CA LEU A 28 -6.91 -0.37 -1.95
C LEU A 28 -6.54 0.13 -0.56
N THR A 29 -5.25 0.13 -0.24
CA THR A 29 -4.74 0.64 1.03
C THR A 29 -3.42 1.34 0.75
N PRO A 30 -3.34 2.67 0.95
CA PRO A 30 -2.10 3.41 0.83
C PRO A 30 -1.06 2.83 1.78
N ILE A 31 0.17 2.70 1.31
CA ILE A 31 1.28 2.33 2.18
C ILE A 31 1.69 3.59 2.93
N THR A 32 1.66 3.51 4.25
CA THR A 32 2.12 4.56 5.18
C THR A 32 3.22 4.01 6.06
N THR A 33 3.95 4.88 6.75
CA THR A 33 5.03 4.50 7.65
C THR A 33 4.53 3.55 8.77
N GLU A 34 3.32 3.80 9.26
CA GLU A 34 2.69 3.06 10.35
C GLU A 34 2.23 1.66 9.91
N ASN A 35 1.72 1.53 8.68
CA ASN A 35 1.16 0.27 8.20
C ASN A 35 2.13 -0.58 7.37
N LYS A 36 3.28 -0.02 6.96
CA LYS A 36 4.26 -0.68 6.07
C LYS A 36 4.67 -2.07 6.58
N ARG A 37 5.14 -2.15 7.83
CA ARG A 37 5.60 -3.42 8.43
C ARG A 37 4.49 -4.46 8.48
N TYR A 38 3.26 -4.04 8.77
CA TYR A 38 2.10 -4.92 8.79
C TYR A 38 1.83 -5.46 7.38
N LEU A 39 1.74 -4.59 6.37
CA LEU A 39 1.45 -4.99 4.99
C LEU A 39 2.55 -5.90 4.41
N GLU A 40 3.82 -5.64 4.71
CA GLU A 40 4.96 -6.50 4.38
C GLU A 40 4.84 -7.87 5.03
N THR A 41 4.50 -7.93 6.32
CA THR A 41 4.26 -9.19 7.02
C THR A 41 3.13 -9.98 6.36
N LYS A 42 2.03 -9.31 5.98
CA LYS A 42 0.92 -9.95 5.28
C LYS A 42 1.32 -10.48 3.89
N ARG A 43 2.18 -9.76 3.17
CA ARG A 43 2.74 -10.22 1.88
C ARG A 43 3.63 -11.43 2.08
N ALA A 44 4.63 -11.32 2.94
CA ALA A 44 5.65 -12.35 3.13
C ALA A 44 5.09 -13.65 3.72
N LYS A 45 4.19 -13.55 4.71
CA LYS A 45 3.67 -14.73 5.43
C LYS A 45 2.39 -15.32 4.85
N MET A 46 1.56 -14.50 4.20
CA MET A 46 0.23 -14.92 3.72
C MET A 46 0.02 -14.71 2.22
N GLY A 47 1.07 -14.33 1.48
CA GLY A 47 1.00 -14.17 0.02
C GLY A 47 0.05 -13.05 -0.42
N HIS A 48 -0.16 -12.02 0.41
CA HIS A 48 -0.99 -10.88 0.01
C HIS A 48 -0.44 -10.19 -1.25
N VAL A 49 -1.33 -9.86 -2.18
CA VAL A 49 -1.01 -9.17 -3.43
C VAL A 49 -1.57 -7.74 -3.38
N TYR A 50 -0.68 -6.77 -3.54
CA TYR A 50 -1.00 -5.34 -3.64
C TYR A 50 -0.57 -4.85 -5.03
N GLY A 51 -1.39 -4.02 -5.68
CA GLY A 51 -1.04 -3.45 -6.99
C GLY A 51 0.03 -2.37 -6.82
N VAL A 52 1.26 -2.63 -7.26
CA VAL A 52 2.42 -1.74 -7.03
C VAL A 52 2.22 -0.38 -7.72
N GLU A 53 1.80 -0.40 -8.99
CA GLU A 53 1.50 0.79 -9.81
C GLU A 53 0.39 1.67 -9.22
N PHE A 54 -0.64 1.05 -8.64
CA PHE A 54 -1.80 1.76 -8.09
C PHE A 54 -1.57 2.25 -6.66
N ASN A 55 -0.84 1.49 -5.83
CA ASN A 55 -0.48 1.93 -4.49
C ASN A 55 0.46 3.14 -4.52
N GLY A 56 1.43 3.19 -5.45
CA GLY A 56 2.30 4.36 -5.62
C GLY A 56 1.50 5.62 -5.94
N ARG A 57 0.52 5.53 -6.85
CA ARG A 57 -0.36 6.65 -7.22
C ARG A 57 -1.27 7.11 -6.07
N LEU A 58 -1.86 6.17 -5.33
CA LEU A 58 -2.73 6.49 -4.18
C LEU A 58 -1.95 7.12 -3.03
N SER A 59 -0.77 6.57 -2.71
CA SER A 59 0.12 7.17 -1.72
C SER A 59 0.47 8.59 -2.15
N ASN A 60 0.94 8.80 -3.38
CA ASN A 60 1.31 10.14 -3.86
C ASN A 60 0.15 11.14 -3.80
N LEU A 61 -1.07 10.76 -4.18
CA LEU A 61 -2.25 11.62 -4.15
C LEU A 61 -2.65 12.03 -2.71
N ILE A 62 -2.52 11.12 -1.76
CA ILE A 62 -2.84 11.37 -0.35
C ILE A 62 -1.78 12.26 0.30
N TYR A 63 -0.50 12.02 -0.01
CA TYR A 63 0.60 12.85 0.47
C TYR A 63 0.65 14.24 -0.20
N SER A 64 0.16 14.39 -1.44
CA SER A 64 0.07 15.69 -2.11
C SER A 64 -1.08 16.55 -1.59
N ASN A 65 -2.20 15.95 -1.17
CA ASN A 65 -3.33 16.69 -0.59
C ASN A 65 -3.09 17.13 0.88
N GLY A 66 -1.98 16.69 1.51
CA GLY A 66 -1.62 17.06 2.88
C GLY A 66 -0.70 18.29 3.01
N LYS A 67 -0.21 18.87 1.91
CA LYS A 67 0.57 20.13 1.94
C LYS A 67 -0.35 21.35 1.92
N SER A 68 -1.07 21.55 3.02
CA SER A 68 -1.47 22.89 3.45
C SER A 68 -0.27 23.58 4.11
N THR A 69 -0.01 24.81 3.70
CA THR A 69 1.06 25.71 4.13
C THR A 69 1.26 25.76 5.64
N VAL A 70 2.31 25.14 6.17
CA VAL A 70 3.01 25.60 7.38
C VAL A 70 4.45 25.08 7.36
N GLU A 71 5.37 26.02 7.56
CA GLU A 71 6.82 25.88 7.84
C GLU A 71 7.73 25.47 6.69
N ALA A 72 8.04 26.48 5.86
CA ALA A 72 9.40 26.68 5.38
C ALA A 72 10.11 27.64 6.34
N ALA A 73 11.10 27.17 7.08
CA ALA A 73 12.17 28.01 7.63
C ALA A 73 13.46 27.18 7.86
N PRO A 74 14.65 27.81 7.81
CA PRO A 74 15.90 27.17 7.35
C PRO A 74 16.98 27.05 8.44
N SER A 75 17.83 26.01 8.35
CA SER A 75 19.24 25.87 8.81
C SER A 75 19.53 24.35 8.89
N ASP A 76 20.64 23.77 8.47
CA ASP A 76 22.03 24.07 8.80
C ASP A 76 23.02 23.59 7.73
N ALA A 77 24.17 24.28 7.74
CA ALA A 77 25.33 24.05 6.92
C ALA A 77 26.00 22.68 7.12
N ALA A 78 26.52 22.10 6.04
CA ALA A 78 27.68 21.20 6.10
C ALA A 78 28.56 21.42 4.87
N SER A 79 29.84 21.65 5.17
CA SER A 79 30.93 22.05 4.30
C SER A 79 31.20 21.11 3.12
N LYS A 80 31.60 21.70 1.99
CA LYS A 80 32.43 21.03 0.99
C LYS A 80 33.64 21.92 0.71
N SER A 81 34.76 21.60 1.34
CA SER A 81 36.09 21.96 0.88
C SER A 81 36.61 20.77 0.05
N ASN A 82 36.69 20.91 -1.26
CA ASN A 82 37.52 20.06 -2.11
C ASN A 82 38.60 20.96 -2.69
N SER A 83 39.84 20.73 -2.26
CA SER A 83 41.06 21.07 -2.99
C SER A 83 41.85 19.79 -3.19
#